data_AF-A0AA97D7T1-F1
#
_entry.id   AF-A0AA97D7T1-F1
#
_cell.length_a   1.000
_cell.length_b   1.000
_cell.length_c   1.000
_cell.angle_alpha   90.00
_cell.angle_beta   90.00
_cell.angle_gamma   90.00
#
_symmetry.space_group_name_H-M   'P 1'
#
loop_
_entity.id
_entity.type
_entity.pdbx_description
1 polymer ?
#
loop_
_entity_poly.entity_id
_entity_poly.type
_entity_poly.pdbx_seq_one_letter_code
_entity_poly.pdbx_strand_id
1 'polypeptide(L)'
;MMQLFMGYKTFSWPRLPDTLCMEQEKYTQVLQQPESGEVLQELGERGQNVTGSGVFLGKEAAEQWQALCACYEKEGAGALYLPGRKPVTAVFTALTLDGTPREDRIAYRFAFHVTGVPEGQPQTYRVQAGECLWSAAQKAGVSAEALLAANPGKIRWVNELPEGLELSLP
;
A
#
# COMPACT_ATOMS: atom_id res chain seq x y z
N MET A 1 -13.96 1.55 9.25
CA MET A 1 -13.18 2.06 10.40
C MET A 1 -11.83 2.52 9.86
N MET A 2 -11.43 3.77 10.03
CA MET A 2 -10.17 4.29 9.47
C MET A 2 -8.98 3.78 10.30
N GLN A 3 -8.14 2.94 9.69
CA GLN A 3 -6.92 2.43 10.31
C GLN A 3 -5.85 3.53 10.32
N LEU A 4 -5.44 3.97 11.52
CA LEU A 4 -4.40 4.98 11.78
C LEU A 4 -3.05 4.30 12.12
N PHE A 5 -2.66 3.27 11.38
CA PHE A 5 -1.35 2.63 11.54
C PHE A 5 -0.54 2.81 10.27
N MET A 6 0.78 2.73 10.42
CA MET A 6 1.72 2.71 9.30
C MET A 6 2.47 1.38 9.31
N GLY A 7 2.64 0.77 8.14
CA GLY A 7 3.34 -0.51 8.00
C GLY A 7 3.93 -0.65 6.60
N TYR A 8 5.05 -1.36 6.49
CA TYR A 8 5.72 -1.63 5.23
C TYR A 8 6.26 -3.05 5.24
N LYS A 9 5.81 -3.88 4.28
CA LYS A 9 6.16 -5.31 4.21
C LYS A 9 5.88 -6.02 5.57
N THR A 10 6.94 -6.43 6.26
CA THR A 10 6.91 -7.12 7.56
C THR A 10 7.09 -6.19 8.75
N PHE A 11 7.42 -4.92 8.50
CA PHE A 11 7.66 -3.94 9.55
C PHE A 11 6.39 -3.12 9.81
N SER A 12 6.01 -2.97 11.07
CA SER A 12 4.91 -2.12 11.49
C SER A 12 5.44 -1.07 12.45
N TRP A 13 5.05 0.19 12.23
CA TRP A 13 5.48 1.27 13.09
C TRP A 13 4.70 1.22 14.42
N PRO A 14 5.38 1.08 15.56
CA PRO A 14 4.72 1.04 16.87
C PRO A 14 4.11 2.40 17.25
N ARG A 15 4.67 3.49 16.71
CA ARG A 15 4.11 4.84 16.77
C ARG A 15 4.15 5.46 15.39
N LEU A 16 3.09 6.19 15.04
CA LEU A 16 3.08 6.98 13.82
C LEU A 16 4.21 8.02 13.88
N PRO A 17 4.91 8.27 12.77
CA PRO A 17 5.95 9.28 12.70
C PRO A 17 5.40 10.68 13.03
N ASP A 18 6.22 11.51 13.69
CA ASP A 18 5.86 12.87 14.10
C ASP A 18 5.55 13.79 12.90
N THR A 19 6.18 13.52 11.77
CA THR A 19 5.96 14.24 10.51
C THR A 19 5.86 13.24 9.36
N LEU A 20 4.75 13.25 8.63
CA LEU A 20 4.56 12.52 7.37
C LEU A 20 4.29 13.55 6.27
N CYS A 21 5.24 13.74 5.36
CA CYS A 21 5.09 14.63 4.22
C CYS A 21 4.93 13.81 2.94
N MET A 22 3.83 14.03 2.23
CA MET A 22 3.51 13.32 1.00
C MET A 22 3.56 14.31 -0.15
N GLU A 23 4.57 14.19 -1.00
CA GLU A 23 4.73 15.05 -2.17
C GLU A 23 4.17 14.33 -3.40
N GLN A 24 3.18 14.96 -4.04
CA GLN A 24 2.56 14.50 -5.27
C GLN A 24 2.98 15.42 -6.42
N GLU A 25 3.66 14.88 -7.42
CA GLU A 25 4.00 15.62 -8.63
C GLU A 25 3.20 15.06 -9.81
N LYS A 26 2.43 15.93 -10.48
CA LYS A 26 1.78 15.60 -11.76
C LYS A 26 2.77 15.85 -12.90
N TYR A 27 2.90 14.92 -13.85
CA TYR A 27 3.73 15.14 -15.02
C TYR A 27 2.95 15.89 -16.09
N THR A 28 3.22 17.19 -16.17
CA THR A 28 2.72 18.07 -17.23
C THR A 28 3.86 18.41 -18.18
N GLN A 29 3.75 17.96 -19.43
CA GLN A 29 4.66 18.41 -20.48
C GLN A 29 3.98 19.53 -21.26
N VAL A 30 4.60 20.71 -21.28
CA VAL A 30 4.16 21.83 -22.12
C VAL A 30 4.86 21.70 -23.46
N LEU A 31 4.12 21.30 -24.48
CA LEU A 31 4.61 21.30 -25.85
C LEU A 31 4.28 22.65 -26.49
N GLN A 32 5.30 23.38 -26.90
CA GLN A 32 5.11 24.59 -27.70
C GLN A 32 4.89 24.20 -29.16
N GLN A 33 3.68 24.42 -29.66
CA GLN A 33 3.35 24.22 -31.06
C GLN A 33 3.41 25.55 -31.80
N PRO A 34 4.10 25.64 -32.96
CA PRO A 34 4.02 26.83 -33.81
C PRO A 34 2.55 27.08 -34.20
N GLU A 35 2.10 28.34 -34.04
CA GLU A 35 0.74 28.86 -34.29
C GLU A 35 -0.37 28.56 -33.25
N SER A 36 -0.22 27.63 -32.31
CA SER A 36 -1.32 27.23 -31.39
C SER A 36 -1.07 27.45 -29.88
N GLY A 37 0.09 28.02 -29.50
CA GLY A 37 0.41 28.32 -28.10
C GLY A 37 0.94 27.10 -27.33
N GLU A 38 0.60 27.02 -26.04
CA GLU A 38 1.05 25.97 -25.11
C GLU A 38 0.01 24.86 -25.01
N VAL A 39 0.33 23.65 -25.47
CA VAL A 39 -0.49 22.47 -25.22
C VAL A 39 0.08 21.75 -24.00
N LEU A 40 -0.70 21.76 -22.92
CA LEU A 40 -0.43 20.97 -21.73
C LEU A 40 -0.85 19.52 -21.98
N GLN A 41 0.13 18.62 -22.12
CA GLN A 41 -0.14 17.19 -22.20
C GLN A 41 0.06 16.58 -20.81
N GLU A 42 -1.03 16.16 -20.18
CA GLU A 42 -0.99 15.36 -18.96
C GLU A 42 -0.57 13.93 -19.33
N LEU A 43 0.66 13.54 -18.99
CA LEU A 43 1.19 12.20 -19.30
C LEU A 43 1.03 11.21 -18.13
N GLY A 44 0.13 11.54 -17.19
CA GLY A 44 -0.23 10.71 -16.05
C GLY A 44 0.38 11.15 -14.72
N GLU A 45 0.11 10.36 -13.69
CA GLU A 45 0.62 10.57 -12.32
C GLU A 45 2.05 10.02 -12.22
N ARG A 46 3.02 10.87 -11.89
CA ARG A 46 4.37 10.41 -11.56
C ARG A 46 4.35 9.83 -10.15
N GLY A 47 5.17 8.81 -9.90
CA GLY A 47 5.24 8.12 -8.60
C GLY A 47 5.26 9.09 -7.42
N GLN A 48 4.41 8.84 -6.43
CA GLN A 48 4.27 9.71 -5.26
C GLN A 48 5.44 9.48 -4.30
N ASN A 49 6.13 10.55 -3.87
CA ASN A 49 7.16 10.42 -2.85
C ASN A 49 6.54 10.63 -1.47
N VAL A 50 6.67 9.62 -0.61
CA VAL A 50 6.25 9.69 0.78
C VAL A 50 7.49 9.78 1.64
N THR A 51 7.72 10.96 2.21
CA THR A 51 8.80 11.18 3.16
C THR A 51 8.24 11.31 4.57
N GLY A 52 9.04 10.99 5.56
CA GLY A 52 8.63 11.18 6.94
C GLY A 52 9.81 11.15 7.88
N SER A 53 9.60 11.72 9.06
CA SER A 53 10.55 11.67 10.17
C SER A 53 9.85 11.16 11.41
N GLY A 54 10.54 10.30 12.14
CA GLY A 54 10.04 9.76 13.39
C GLY A 54 11.14 9.62 14.42
N VAL A 55 10.74 9.41 15.66
CA VAL A 55 11.64 9.14 16.77
C VAL A 55 11.22 7.85 17.45
N PHE A 56 12.13 6.88 17.51
CA PHE A 56 11.97 5.72 18.38
C PHE A 56 12.41 6.11 19.80
N LEU A 57 11.56 5.83 20.79
CA LEU A 57 11.75 6.19 22.19
C LEU A 57 11.64 4.95 23.08
N GLY A 58 12.54 4.85 24.06
CA GLY A 58 12.57 3.77 25.05
C GLY A 58 13.66 2.73 24.78
N LYS A 59 13.70 1.69 25.62
CA LYS A 59 14.75 0.66 25.60
C LYS A 59 14.74 -0.19 24.32
N GLU A 60 13.61 -0.25 23.63
CA GLU A 60 13.43 -0.98 22.36
C GLU A 60 13.82 -0.13 21.14
N ALA A 61 14.26 1.13 21.31
CA ALA A 61 14.55 2.01 20.18
C ALA A 61 15.63 1.43 19.26
N ALA A 62 16.67 0.81 19.85
CA ALA A 62 17.73 0.14 19.09
C ALA A 62 17.22 -1.07 18.30
N GLU A 63 16.34 -1.89 18.88
CA GLU A 63 15.74 -3.04 18.21
C GLU A 63 14.82 -2.61 17.07
N GLN A 64 14.01 -1.57 17.29
CA GLN A 64 13.13 -0.99 16.27
C GLN A 64 13.92 -0.39 15.11
N TRP A 65 15.03 0.30 15.42
CA TRP A 65 15.95 0.81 14.41
C TRP A 65 16.58 -0.30 13.58
N GLN A 66 17.09 -1.36 14.21
CA GLN A 66 17.63 -2.53 13.51
C GLN A 66 16.59 -3.20 12.62
N ALA A 67 15.36 -3.36 13.12
CA ALA A 67 14.26 -3.92 12.33
C ALA A 67 13.92 -3.03 11.11
N LEU A 68 13.97 -1.70 11.25
CA LEU A 68 13.76 -0.77 10.15
C LEU A 68 14.90 -0.84 9.12
N CYS A 69 16.15 -0.89 9.56
CA CYS A 69 17.32 -1.09 8.69
C CYS A 69 17.24 -2.41 7.93
N ALA A 70 16.91 -3.51 8.61
CA ALA A 70 16.73 -4.81 7.97
C ALA A 70 15.59 -4.79 6.94
N CYS A 71 14.56 -3.97 7.17
CA CYS A 71 13.46 -3.79 6.21
C CYS A 71 13.86 -2.93 5.01
N TYR A 72 14.80 -1.99 5.18
CA TYR A 72 15.41 -1.19 4.12
C TYR A 72 16.39 -2.01 3.26
N GLU A 73 17.20 -2.88 3.86
CA GLU A 73 18.11 -3.79 3.14
C GLU A 73 17.37 -4.81 2.27
N LYS A 74 16.12 -5.13 2.62
CA LYS A 74 15.25 -5.96 1.78
C LYS A 74 14.82 -5.20 0.54
N GLU A 75 15.54 -5.42 -0.56
CA GLU A 75 15.19 -4.94 -1.89
C GLU A 75 13.77 -5.34 -2.32
N GLY A 76 13.23 -4.62 -3.32
CA GLY A 76 11.91 -4.85 -3.91
C GLY A 76 10.81 -3.94 -3.36
N ALA A 77 9.81 -3.69 -4.20
CA ALA A 77 8.62 -2.94 -3.83
C ALA A 77 7.74 -3.74 -2.85
N GLY A 78 7.08 -3.06 -1.93
CA GLY A 78 6.20 -3.68 -0.95
C GLY A 78 4.94 -2.86 -0.70
N ALA A 79 3.93 -3.51 -0.13
CA ALA A 79 2.74 -2.80 0.33
C ALA A 79 3.11 -1.88 1.51
N LEU A 80 2.87 -0.59 1.32
CA LEU A 80 2.98 0.48 2.28
C LEU A 80 1.57 0.87 2.74
N TYR A 81 1.28 0.59 3.99
CA TYR A 81 0.06 1.00 4.67
C TYR A 81 0.28 2.39 5.25
N LEU A 82 -0.55 3.34 4.82
CA LEU A 82 -0.53 4.72 5.29
C LEU A 82 -1.75 5.01 6.16
N PRO A 83 -1.61 5.82 7.22
CA PRO A 83 -2.71 6.11 8.13
C PRO A 83 -3.86 6.80 7.38
N GLY A 84 -5.07 6.22 7.47
CA GLY A 84 -6.27 6.79 6.85
C GLY A 84 -6.33 6.69 5.32
N ARG A 85 -5.43 5.94 4.67
CA ARG A 85 -5.42 5.74 3.21
C ARG A 85 -5.45 4.27 2.82
N LYS A 86 -5.80 4.00 1.56
CA LYS A 86 -5.60 2.67 0.98
C LYS A 86 -4.08 2.38 0.93
N PRO A 87 -3.65 1.14 1.22
CA PRO A 87 -2.27 0.72 0.99
C PRO A 87 -1.84 1.01 -0.44
N VAL A 88 -0.59 1.39 -0.59
CA VAL A 88 0.08 1.72 -1.87
C VAL A 88 1.29 0.80 -2.04
N THR A 89 1.69 0.49 -3.27
CA THR A 89 2.98 -0.15 -3.51
C THR A 89 4.06 0.90 -3.50
N ALA A 90 5.06 0.74 -2.63
CA ALA A 90 6.17 1.65 -2.57
C ALA A 90 7.51 0.92 -2.46
N VAL A 91 8.56 1.57 -2.90
CA VAL A 91 9.95 1.15 -2.70
C VAL A 91 10.55 2.02 -1.62
N PHE A 92 11.27 1.41 -0.68
CA PHE A 92 12.00 2.13 0.36
C PHE A 92 13.28 2.70 -0.26
N THR A 93 13.29 4.01 -0.55
CA THR A 93 14.36 4.63 -1.35
C THR A 93 15.45 5.30 -0.52
N ALA A 94 15.12 5.78 0.68
CA ALA A 94 16.13 6.34 1.57
C ALA A 94 15.76 6.15 3.04
N LEU A 95 16.75 5.82 3.87
CA LEU A 95 16.66 5.82 5.32
C LEU A 95 17.88 6.57 5.87
N THR A 96 17.64 7.66 6.58
CA THR A 96 18.70 8.48 7.18
C THR A 96 18.47 8.62 8.68
N LEU A 97 19.58 8.60 9.41
CA LEU A 97 19.58 8.83 10.85
C LEU A 97 19.77 10.33 11.11
N ASP A 98 18.90 10.92 11.93
CA ASP A 98 18.94 12.34 12.25
C ASP A 98 19.58 12.54 13.64
N GLY A 99 20.87 12.86 13.64
CA GLY A 99 21.67 13.07 14.87
C GLY A 99 22.32 11.81 15.44
N THR A 100 22.80 11.90 16.69
CA THR A 100 23.46 10.76 17.38
C THR A 100 22.39 9.84 17.99
N PRO A 101 22.36 8.54 17.61
CA PRO A 101 21.43 7.59 18.19
C PRO A 101 21.81 7.37 19.66
N ARG A 102 20.82 7.48 20.55
CA ARG A 102 20.97 7.17 21.97
C ARG A 102 20.21 5.89 22.28
N GLU A 103 20.60 5.19 23.34
CA GLU A 103 19.94 3.95 23.77
C GLU A 103 18.45 4.13 24.06
N ASP A 104 18.03 5.34 24.42
CA ASP A 104 16.64 5.69 24.75
C ASP A 104 15.93 6.51 23.66
N ARG A 105 16.66 6.96 22.63
CA ARG A 105 16.13 7.87 21.60
C ARG A 105 16.91 7.77 20.29
N ILE A 106 16.21 7.36 19.22
CA ILE A 106 16.75 7.31 17.86
C ILE A 106 15.83 8.10 16.94
N ALA A 107 16.30 9.25 16.45
CA ALA A 107 15.58 10.05 15.46
C ALA A 107 16.03 9.65 14.04
N TYR A 108 15.07 9.50 13.14
CA TYR A 108 15.31 9.04 11.78
C TYR A 108 14.37 9.72 10.80
N ARG A 109 14.76 9.64 9.53
CA ARG A 109 13.98 10.10 8.39
C ARG A 109 13.98 9.03 7.31
N PHE A 110 12.87 8.88 6.62
CA PHE A 110 12.70 7.91 5.56
C PHE A 110 12.08 8.56 4.33
N ALA A 111 12.32 7.94 3.18
CA ALA A 111 11.67 8.24 1.92
C ALA A 111 11.22 6.95 1.25
N PHE A 112 9.99 6.96 0.75
CA PHE A 112 9.40 5.93 -0.07
C PHE A 112 9.01 6.51 -1.41
N HIS A 113 9.32 5.80 -2.49
CA HIS A 113 8.82 6.10 -3.81
C HIS A 113 7.66 5.18 -4.12
N VAL A 114 6.45 5.72 -4.17
CA VAL A 114 5.22 4.99 -4.52
C VAL A 114 5.25 4.70 -6.01
N THR A 115 5.28 3.42 -6.36
CA THR A 115 5.31 2.95 -7.74
C THR A 115 3.93 2.58 -8.26
N GLY A 116 2.92 2.51 -7.38
CA GLY A 116 1.54 2.25 -7.76
C GLY A 116 0.66 1.87 -6.58
N VAL A 117 -0.44 1.17 -6.86
CA VAL A 117 -1.27 0.50 -5.86
C VAL A 117 -0.79 -0.96 -5.69
N PRO A 118 -0.95 -1.58 -4.52
CA PRO A 118 -0.63 -2.98 -4.31
C PRO A 118 -1.63 -3.82 -5.10
N GLU A 119 -1.15 -4.43 -6.17
CA GLU A 119 -1.77 -5.64 -6.70
C GLU A 119 -1.80 -6.65 -5.56
N GLY A 120 -2.99 -7.03 -5.11
CA GLY A 120 -3.15 -7.88 -3.91
C GLY A 120 -3.68 -7.15 -2.67
N GLN A 121 -4.51 -6.12 -2.84
CA GLN A 121 -5.54 -5.90 -1.83
C GLN A 121 -6.49 -7.10 -1.89
N PRO A 122 -6.87 -7.78 -0.78
CA PRO A 122 -7.86 -8.85 -0.83
C PRO A 122 -9.15 -8.20 -1.30
N GLN A 123 -9.36 -8.28 -2.61
CA GLN A 123 -10.48 -7.67 -3.25
C GLN A 123 -11.63 -8.58 -2.86
N THR A 124 -12.55 -8.09 -2.04
CA THR A 124 -13.65 -8.91 -1.56
C THR A 124 -14.84 -8.70 -2.47
N TYR A 125 -15.38 -9.80 -3.00
CA TYR A 125 -16.60 -9.79 -3.77
C TYR A 125 -17.78 -10.11 -2.87
N ARG A 126 -18.77 -9.21 -2.82
CA ARG A 126 -20.00 -9.44 -2.07
C ARG A 126 -21.07 -10.01 -2.97
N VAL A 127 -21.43 -11.25 -2.70
CA VAL A 127 -22.44 -12.02 -3.42
C VAL A 127 -23.78 -11.28 -3.41
N GLN A 128 -24.37 -11.11 -4.59
CA GLN A 128 -25.73 -10.58 -4.78
C GLN A 128 -26.76 -11.70 -4.72
N ALA A 129 -28.03 -11.35 -4.49
CA ALA A 129 -29.12 -12.31 -4.45
C ALA A 129 -29.19 -13.17 -5.73
N GLY A 130 -29.18 -14.50 -5.56
CA GLY A 130 -29.30 -15.46 -6.66
C GLY A 130 -28.01 -15.72 -7.45
N GLU A 131 -26.84 -15.34 -6.94
CA GLU A 131 -25.57 -15.63 -7.59
C GLU A 131 -25.03 -17.03 -7.28
N CYS A 132 -24.33 -17.60 -8.26
CA CYS A 132 -23.54 -18.82 -8.12
C CYS A 132 -22.04 -18.50 -8.23
N LEU A 133 -21.19 -19.49 -7.92
CA LEU A 133 -19.74 -19.36 -7.99
C LEU A 133 -19.26 -18.84 -9.36
N TRP A 134 -19.81 -19.36 -10.45
CA TRP A 134 -19.43 -18.97 -11.81
C TRP A 134 -19.85 -17.54 -12.15
N SER A 135 -21.08 -17.13 -11.79
CA SER A 135 -21.54 -15.76 -12.04
C SER A 135 -20.78 -14.74 -11.19
N ALA A 136 -20.46 -15.09 -9.94
CA ALA A 136 -19.65 -14.27 -9.05
C ALA A 136 -18.20 -14.14 -9.56
N ALA A 137 -17.58 -15.26 -9.97
CA ALA A 137 -16.23 -15.29 -10.54
C ALA A 137 -16.14 -14.47 -11.84
N GLN A 138 -17.13 -14.63 -12.73
CA GLN A 138 -17.20 -13.85 -13.98
C GLN A 138 -17.32 -12.35 -13.73
N LYS A 139 -18.19 -11.94 -12.78
CA LYS A 139 -18.33 -10.52 -12.39
C LYS A 139 -17.07 -9.97 -11.71
N ALA A 140 -16.36 -10.81 -10.98
CA ALA A 140 -15.10 -10.48 -10.33
C ALA A 140 -13.89 -10.53 -11.27
N GLY A 141 -14.04 -11.03 -12.51
CA GLY A 141 -12.94 -11.14 -13.47
C GLY A 141 -11.92 -12.23 -13.14
N VAL A 142 -12.30 -13.24 -12.35
CA VAL A 142 -11.43 -14.36 -11.93
C VAL A 142 -12.02 -15.71 -12.36
N SER A 143 -11.23 -16.78 -12.33
CA SER A 143 -11.76 -18.13 -12.58
C SER A 143 -12.51 -18.67 -11.35
N ALA A 144 -13.52 -19.49 -11.58
CA ALA A 144 -14.31 -20.10 -10.51
C ALA A 144 -13.43 -20.98 -9.61
N GLU A 145 -12.45 -21.67 -10.19
CA GLU A 145 -11.48 -22.50 -9.47
C GLU A 145 -10.57 -21.66 -8.57
N ALA A 146 -10.06 -20.53 -9.06
CA ALA A 146 -9.21 -19.64 -8.26
C ALA A 146 -10.01 -18.98 -7.13
N LEU A 147 -11.27 -18.61 -7.40
CA LEU A 147 -12.18 -18.07 -6.40
C LEU A 147 -12.53 -19.11 -5.31
N LEU A 148 -12.72 -20.37 -5.69
CA LEU A 148 -12.96 -21.47 -4.74
C LEU A 148 -11.70 -21.75 -3.90
N ALA A 149 -10.53 -21.81 -4.55
CA ALA A 149 -9.24 -22.02 -3.89
C ALA A 149 -8.88 -20.90 -2.91
N ALA A 150 -9.28 -19.65 -3.22
CA ALA A 150 -9.11 -18.50 -2.33
C ALA A 150 -10.07 -18.51 -1.12
N ASN A 151 -11.11 -19.35 -1.13
CA ASN A 151 -12.15 -19.40 -0.09
C ASN A 151 -12.43 -20.82 0.44
N PRO A 152 -11.41 -21.57 0.91
CA PRO A 152 -11.59 -22.93 1.38
C PRO A 152 -12.52 -22.97 2.60
N GLY A 153 -13.56 -23.79 2.54
CA GLY A 153 -14.52 -23.98 3.65
C GLY A 153 -15.57 -22.87 3.83
N LYS A 154 -15.47 -21.73 3.12
CA LYS A 154 -16.52 -20.69 3.12
C LYS A 154 -17.64 -20.98 2.12
N ILE A 155 -17.29 -21.52 0.95
CA ILE A 155 -18.26 -21.89 -0.08
C ILE A 155 -18.75 -23.30 0.19
N ARG A 156 -19.99 -23.42 0.71
CA ARG A 156 -20.62 -24.71 1.03
C ARG A 156 -21.40 -25.30 -0.15
N TRP A 157 -21.97 -24.43 -0.99
CA TRP A 157 -22.67 -24.77 -2.22
C TRP A 157 -22.23 -23.82 -3.34
N VAL A 158 -21.78 -24.39 -4.46
CA VAL A 158 -21.24 -23.62 -5.60
C VAL A 158 -22.33 -23.08 -6.54
N ASN A 159 -23.52 -23.71 -6.51
CA ASN A 159 -24.64 -23.35 -7.39
C ASN A 159 -25.47 -22.18 -6.85
N GLU A 160 -25.43 -21.94 -5.54
CA GLU A 160 -26.20 -20.89 -4.89
C GLU A 160 -25.41 -20.37 -3.69
N LEU A 161 -24.87 -19.17 -3.84
CA LEU A 161 -24.12 -18.50 -2.80
C LEU A 161 -25.06 -17.68 -1.93
N PRO A 162 -24.89 -17.68 -0.59
CA PRO A 162 -25.67 -16.82 0.29
C PRO A 162 -25.49 -15.35 -0.08
N GLU A 163 -26.60 -14.62 -0.23
CA GLU A 163 -26.56 -13.18 -0.44
C GLU A 163 -25.76 -12.50 0.68
N GLY A 164 -24.89 -11.58 0.29
CA GLY A 164 -24.04 -10.85 1.23
C GLY A 164 -22.82 -11.62 1.72
N LEU A 165 -22.60 -12.86 1.26
CA LEU A 165 -21.35 -13.59 1.52
C LEU A 165 -20.16 -12.82 0.92
N GLU A 166 -19.14 -12.58 1.73
CA GLU A 166 -17.88 -11.95 1.30
C GLU A 166 -16.88 -13.02 0.86
N LEU A 167 -16.60 -13.07 -0.44
CA LEU A 167 -15.61 -13.93 -1.06
C LEU A 167 -14.31 -13.16 -1.24
N SER A 168 -13.19 -13.78 -0.86
CA SER A 168 -11.86 -13.27 -1.13
C SER A 168 -11.48 -13.57 -2.59
N LEU A 169 -11.21 -12.54 -3.38
CA LEU A 169 -10.69 -12.72 -4.74
C LEU A 169 -9.19 -13.06 -4.67
N PRO A 170 -8.70 -13.96 -5.54
CA PRO A 170 -7.30 -14.33 -5.66
C PRO A 170 -6.40 -13.20 -6.16
#